data_AF-A0A5U3F2N9-F1
#
_entry.id   AF-A0A5U3F2N9-F1
#
_cell.length_a   1.000
_cell.length_b   1.000
_cell.length_c   1.000
_cell.angle_alpha   90.00
_cell.angle_beta   90.00
_cell.angle_gamma   90.00
#
_symmetry.space_group_name_H-M   'P 1'
#
loop_
_entity.id
_entity.type
_entity.pdbx_description
1 polymer ?
#
loop_
_entity_poly.entity_id
_entity_poly.type
_entity_poly.pdbx_seq_one_letter_code
_entity_poly.pdbx_strand_id
1 'polypeptide(L)' 'KLREFQLQQEKALLQRSLQQAKFNQKRAADLLGLTYHQFRALLKKHQL' A
#
# COMPACT_ATOMS: atom_id res chain seq x y z
N LYS A 1 11.58 -15.28 8.05
CA LYS A 1 10.67 -15.31 9.23
C LYS A 1 9.26 -14.83 8.84
N LEU A 2 8.19 -15.28 9.50
CA LEU A 2 6.80 -14.90 9.15
C LEU A 2 6.60 -13.37 9.03
N ARG A 3 7.25 -12.59 9.89
CA ARG A 3 7.21 -11.13 9.89
C ARG A 3 7.73 -10.50 8.60
N GLU A 4 8.80 -11.04 8.03
CA GLU A 4 9.35 -10.52 6.76
C GLU A 4 8.41 -10.82 5.61
N PHE A 5 7.82 -12.02 5.58
CA PHE A 5 6.82 -12.39 4.59
C PHE A 5 5.61 -11.45 4.63
N GLN A 6 5.09 -11.15 5.83
CA GLN A 6 4.00 -10.18 5.99
C GLN A 6 4.35 -8.79 5.46
N LEU A 7 5.57 -8.29 5.73
CA LEU A 7 6.01 -6.99 5.21
C LEU A 7 6.11 -6.99 3.68
N GLN A 8 6.61 -8.05 3.06
CA GLN A 8 6.69 -8.16 1.61
C GLN A 8 5.30 -8.20 0.95
N GLN A 9 4.36 -8.94 1.55
CA GLN A 9 2.98 -8.99 1.06
C GLN A 9 2.30 -7.62 1.15
N GLU A 10 2.46 -6.91 2.27
CA GLU A 10 1.91 -5.56 2.45
C GLU A 10 2.51 -4.59 1.41
N LYS A 11 3.83 -4.63 1.18
CA LYS A 11 4.51 -3.83 0.16
C LYS A 11 3.98 -4.12 -1.25
N ALA A 12 3.80 -5.39 -1.59
CA ALA A 12 3.29 -5.81 -2.89
C ALA A 12 1.85 -5.32 -3.13
N LEU A 13 0.98 -5.36 -2.12
CA LEU A 13 -0.39 -4.83 -2.22
C LEU A 13 -0.39 -3.31 -2.45
N LEU A 14 0.45 -2.56 -1.73
CA LEU A 14 0.58 -1.12 -1.94
C LEU A 14 1.03 -0.81 -3.38
N GLN A 15 2.06 -1.49 -3.89
CA GLN A 15 2.55 -1.26 -5.25
C GLN A 15 1.51 -1.61 -6.32
N ARG A 16 0.80 -2.74 -6.17
CA ARG A 16 -0.28 -3.14 -7.09
C ARG A 16 -1.43 -2.15 -7.09
N SER A 17 -1.85 -1.67 -5.91
CA SER A 17 -2.92 -0.67 -5.81
C SER A 17 -2.51 0.66 -6.46
N LEU A 18 -1.25 1.10 -6.30
CA LEU A 18 -0.71 2.27 -6.99
C LEU A 18 -0.75 2.09 -8.52
N GLN A 19 -0.25 0.96 -9.02
CA GLN A 19 -0.27 0.68 -10.47
C GLN A 19 -1.70 0.68 -11.03
N GLN A 20 -2.62 -0.03 -10.38
CA GLN A 20 -4.03 -0.10 -10.79
C GLN A 20 -4.73 1.26 -10.72
N ALA A 21 -4.37 2.10 -9.74
CA ALA A 21 -4.89 3.46 -9.60
C ALA A 21 -4.16 4.49 -10.47
N LYS A 22 -3.23 4.09 -11.35
CA LYS A 22 -2.37 4.99 -12.14
C LYS A 22 -1.65 6.01 -11.26
N PHE A 23 -1.11 5.54 -10.14
CA PHE A 23 -0.42 6.30 -9.10
C PHE A 23 -1.26 7.37 -8.38
N ASN A 24 -2.58 7.36 -8.55
CA ASN A 24 -3.46 8.17 -7.72
C ASN A 24 -3.61 7.54 -6.33
N GLN A 25 -2.97 8.13 -5.33
CA GLN A 25 -2.92 7.58 -3.97
C GLN A 25 -4.29 7.51 -3.27
N LYS A 26 -5.22 8.43 -3.56
CA LYS A 26 -6.57 8.37 -3.00
C LYS A 26 -7.30 7.14 -3.53
N ARG A 27 -7.28 6.96 -4.85
CA ARG A 27 -7.88 5.80 -5.51
C ARG A 27 -7.18 4.49 -5.12
N ALA A 28 -5.87 4.49 -4.92
CA ALA A 28 -5.13 3.32 -4.43
C ALA A 28 -5.54 2.94 -3.00
N ALA A 29 -5.79 3.92 -2.13
CA ALA A 29 -6.33 3.69 -0.79
C ALA A 29 -7.73 3.07 -0.86
N ASP A 30 -8.60 3.60 -1.72
CA ASP A 30 -9.95 3.06 -1.93
C ASP A 30 -9.92 1.59 -2.41
N LEU A 31 -8.98 1.24 -3.31
CA LEU A 31 -8.80 -0.14 -3.80
C LEU A 31 -8.41 -1.13 -2.69
N LEU A 32 -7.78 -0.66 -1.62
CA LEU A 32 -7.40 -1.49 -0.47
C LEU A 32 -8.40 -1.37 0.70
N GLY A 33 -9.50 -0.62 0.55
CA GLY A 33 -10.44 -0.36 1.63
C GLY A 33 -9.84 0.47 2.78
N LEU A 34 -8.83 1.29 2.49
CA LEU A 34 -8.14 2.12 3.44
C LEU A 34 -8.54 3.59 3.27
N THR A 35 -8.49 4.35 4.37
CA THR A 35 -8.47 5.80 4.25
C THR A 35 -7.15 6.25 3.60
N TYR A 36 -7.18 7.40 2.94
CA TYR A 36 -5.98 8.02 2.36
C TYR A 36 -4.85 8.18 3.40
N HIS A 37 -5.17 8.53 4.65
CA HIS A 37 -4.18 8.69 5.72
C HIS A 37 -3.52 7.37 6.14
N GLN A 38 -4.29 6.29 6.29
CA GLN A 38 -3.75 4.96 6.58
C GLN A 38 -2.82 4.49 5.46
N PHE A 39 -3.25 4.67 4.21
CA PHE A 39 -2.44 4.32 3.04
C PHE A 39 -1.10 5.07 3.02
N ARG A 40 -1.11 6.39 3.29
CA ARG A 40 0.11 7.20 3.39
C ARG A 40 1.06 6.73 4.50
N ALA A 41 0.53 6.34 5.66
CA ALA A 41 1.34 5.80 6.75
C ALA A 41 2.03 4.49 6.34
N LEU A 42 1.33 3.63 5.59
CA LEU A 42 1.88 2.39 5.07
C LEU A 42 2.96 2.62 4.00
N LEU A 43 2.77 3.57 3.08
CA LEU A 43 3.82 3.97 2.12
C LEU A 43 5.10 4.40 2.83
N LYS A 44 4.97 5.26 3.85
CA LYS A 44 6.12 5.68 4.67
C LYS A 44 6.80 4.51 5.38
N LYS A 45 6.02 3.58 5.95
CA LYS A 45 6.55 2.37 6.62
C LYS A 45 7.38 1.50 5.67
N HIS A 46 7.00 1.43 4.40
CA HIS A 46 7.67 0.60 3.37
C HIS A 46 8.69 1.35 2.51
N GLN A 47 8.87 2.65 2.74
CA GLN A 47 9.75 3.52 1.95
C GLN A 47 9.39 3.50 0.45
N LEU A 48 8.09 3.66 0.16
CA LEU A 48 7.50 3.73 -1.18
C LEU A 48 6.99 5.14 -1.52
#